data_AF-A0A5K7ZX82-F1
#
_entry.id   AF-A0A5K7ZX82-F1
#
_cell.length_a   1.000
_cell.length_b   1.000
_cell.length_c   1.000
_cell.angle_alpha   90.00
_cell.angle_beta   90.00
_cell.angle_gamma   90.00
#
_symmetry.space_group_name_H-M   'P 1'
#
loop_
_entity.id
_entity.type
_entity.pdbx_description
1 polymer ?
#
loop_
_entity_poly.entity_id
_entity_poly.type
_entity_poly.pdbx_seq_one_letter_code
_entity_poly.pdbx_strand_id
1 'polypeptide(L)'
;MTTPSRTDRLPLLILLIFVAMLTGCASVFQDLDDQIHRRQFRSDHEAFDQILAIYDNGDVETALARFETLASTSASPRIARKARLGEICCRLILAETPAEYTAEIGHWQQFIDSMSETREALDPVLIDALVLRMIPKHLLQALMIPPSKASTTAPTSAESCMEIEKLKAELAVLKKKSEQTAELQRQLDDVMVENQSLKEKIKALEAIDQNIQKKKTEISAPSE
;
A
#
# COMPACT_ATOMS: atom_id res chain seq x y z
N MET A 1 14.28 50.44 -13.79
CA MET A 1 12.94 49.83 -13.80
C MET A 1 12.31 50.08 -15.15
N THR A 2 12.43 49.15 -16.09
CA THR A 2 11.87 49.25 -17.45
C THR A 2 10.61 48.40 -17.52
N THR A 3 9.46 49.03 -17.68
CA THR A 3 8.17 48.36 -17.86
C THR A 3 8.06 47.83 -19.28
N PRO A 4 7.78 46.53 -19.51
CA PRO A 4 7.67 45.98 -20.85
C PRO A 4 6.42 46.51 -21.57
N SER A 5 6.61 46.85 -22.85
CA SER A 5 5.63 47.46 -23.74
C SER A 5 4.46 46.51 -24.05
N ARG A 6 3.28 47.08 -24.33
CA ARG A 6 2.00 46.36 -24.49
C ARG A 6 1.97 45.41 -25.70
N THR A 7 2.86 45.58 -26.67
CA THR A 7 2.95 44.78 -27.91
C THR A 7 3.67 43.45 -27.74
N ASP A 8 4.52 43.29 -26.71
CA ASP A 8 5.28 42.05 -26.48
C ASP A 8 4.46 40.98 -25.71
N ARG A 9 3.26 41.34 -25.24
CA ARG A 9 2.40 40.42 -24.47
C ARG A 9 1.50 39.54 -25.34
N LEU A 10 1.22 39.96 -26.57
CA LEU A 10 0.36 39.23 -27.50
C LEU A 10 0.94 37.86 -27.93
N PRO A 11 2.22 37.74 -28.34
CA PRO A 11 2.78 36.43 -28.72
C PRO A 11 2.89 35.48 -27.51
N LEU A 12 3.12 36.00 -26.30
CA LEU A 12 3.17 35.20 -25.08
C LEU A 12 1.80 34.61 -24.71
N LEU A 13 0.72 35.38 -24.94
CA LEU A 13 -0.65 34.94 -24.67
C LEU A 13 -1.11 33.87 -25.66
N ILE A 14 -0.74 34.01 -26.94
CA ILE A 14 -1.01 33.00 -27.97
C ILE A 14 -0.24 31.70 -27.68
N LEU A 15 1.04 31.80 -27.27
CA LEU A 15 1.85 30.64 -26.87
C LEU A 15 1.21 29.91 -25.68
N LEU A 16 0.75 30.63 -24.65
CA LEU A 16 0.07 30.04 -23.49
C LEU A 16 -1.22 29.31 -23.86
N ILE A 17 -2.02 29.86 -24.80
CA ILE A 17 -3.23 29.22 -25.29
C ILE A 17 -2.91 27.94 -26.07
N PHE A 18 -1.87 27.96 -26.90
CA PHE A 18 -1.41 26.76 -27.62
C PHE A 18 -0.90 25.68 -26.67
N VAL A 19 -0.13 26.03 -25.64
CA VAL A 19 0.33 25.08 -24.62
C VAL A 19 -0.85 24.51 -23.81
N ALA A 20 -1.85 25.32 -23.48
CA ALA A 20 -3.07 24.88 -22.81
C ALA A 20 -3.91 23.94 -23.69
N MET A 21 -4.03 24.21 -24.98
CA MET A 21 -4.72 23.34 -25.94
C MET A 21 -3.99 22.01 -26.14
N LEU A 22 -2.66 22.02 -26.20
CA LEU A 22 -1.86 20.81 -26.37
C LEU A 22 -1.83 19.91 -25.12
N THR A 23 -2.01 20.49 -23.93
CA THR A 23 -2.07 19.72 -22.67
C THR A 23 -3.46 19.15 -22.36
N GLY A 24 -4.54 19.72 -22.93
CA GLY A 24 -5.91 19.23 -22.72
C GLY A 24 -6.31 18.00 -23.56
N CYS A 25 -5.68 17.79 -24.72
CA CYS A 25 -6.11 16.75 -25.66
C CYS A 25 -5.84 15.31 -25.20
N ALA A 26 -4.81 15.07 -24.37
CA ALA A 26 -4.44 13.72 -23.94
C ALA A 26 -5.60 13.00 -23.21
N SER A 27 -6.31 13.73 -22.34
CA SER A 27 -7.47 13.19 -21.60
C SER A 27 -8.65 12.82 -22.51
N VAL A 28 -8.91 13.61 -23.54
CA VAL A 28 -9.99 13.38 -24.50
C VAL A 28 -9.69 12.15 -25.39
N PHE A 29 -8.43 11.98 -25.79
CA PHE A 29 -8.02 10.80 -26.55
C PHE A 29 -8.07 9.52 -25.71
N GLN A 30 -7.70 9.59 -24.42
CA GLN A 30 -7.86 8.46 -23.50
C GLN A 30 -9.33 8.07 -23.30
N ASP A 31 -10.23 9.03 -23.10
CA ASP A 31 -11.66 8.74 -22.96
C ASP A 31 -12.25 8.11 -24.23
N LEU A 32 -11.80 8.55 -25.41
CA LEU A 32 -12.23 7.96 -26.66
C LEU A 32 -11.70 6.53 -26.85
N ASP A 33 -10.43 6.29 -26.53
CA ASP A 33 -9.84 4.95 -26.57
C ASP A 33 -10.52 3.99 -25.59
N ASP A 34 -10.84 4.48 -24.38
CA ASP A 34 -11.61 3.77 -23.37
C ASP A 34 -13.01 3.41 -23.89
N GLN A 35 -13.70 4.34 -24.55
CA GLN A 35 -15.01 4.05 -25.13
C GLN A 35 -14.94 3.01 -26.25
N ILE A 36 -13.92 3.07 -27.11
CA ILE A 36 -13.74 2.11 -28.19
C ILE A 36 -13.43 0.72 -27.61
N HIS A 37 -12.50 0.64 -26.66
CA HIS A 37 -12.18 -0.60 -25.95
C HIS A 37 -13.39 -1.19 -25.22
N ARG A 38 -14.18 -0.36 -24.54
CA ARG A 38 -15.39 -0.81 -23.84
C ARG A 38 -16.44 -1.37 -24.79
N ARG A 39 -16.55 -0.82 -26.00
CA ARG A 39 -17.46 -1.37 -27.03
C ARG A 39 -16.95 -2.70 -27.57
N GLN A 40 -15.63 -2.83 -27.79
CA GLN A 40 -15.02 -4.03 -28.32
C GLN A 40 -15.05 -5.20 -27.31
N PHE A 41 -14.80 -4.92 -26.03
CA PHE A 41 -14.69 -5.91 -24.96
C PHE A 41 -15.83 -5.77 -23.94
N ARG A 42 -17.05 -5.49 -24.42
CA ARG A 42 -18.20 -5.20 -23.58
C ARG A 42 -18.49 -6.29 -22.53
N SER A 43 -18.40 -7.56 -22.94
CA SER A 43 -18.56 -8.72 -22.05
C SER A 43 -17.58 -8.68 -20.88
N ASP A 44 -16.30 -8.48 -21.16
CA ASP A 44 -15.24 -8.49 -20.13
C ASP A 44 -15.39 -7.31 -19.17
N HIS A 45 -15.81 -6.14 -19.67
CA HIS A 45 -16.12 -4.99 -18.83
C HIS A 45 -17.33 -5.23 -17.94
N GLU A 46 -18.43 -5.77 -18.48
CA GLU A 46 -19.63 -6.08 -17.68
C GLU A 46 -19.33 -7.16 -16.62
N ALA A 47 -18.49 -8.15 -16.94
CA ALA A 47 -18.00 -9.13 -15.98
C ALA A 47 -17.16 -8.46 -14.89
N PHE A 48 -16.21 -7.59 -15.26
CA PHE A 48 -15.37 -6.86 -14.30
C PHE A 48 -16.22 -5.98 -13.35
N ASP A 49 -17.17 -5.22 -13.88
CA ASP A 49 -18.08 -4.36 -13.11
C ASP A 49 -18.91 -5.18 -12.10
N GLN A 50 -19.36 -6.39 -12.47
CA GLN A 50 -20.04 -7.30 -11.56
C GLN A 50 -19.13 -7.79 -10.43
N ILE A 51 -17.86 -8.06 -10.71
CA ILE A 51 -16.91 -8.50 -9.69
C ILE A 51 -16.62 -7.37 -8.71
N LEU A 52 -16.45 -6.13 -9.21
CA LEU A 52 -16.29 -4.96 -8.36
C LEU A 52 -17.47 -4.78 -7.39
N ALA A 53 -18.71 -4.95 -7.87
CA ALA A 53 -19.88 -4.87 -7.00
C ALA A 53 -19.84 -5.93 -5.86
N ILE A 54 -19.36 -7.14 -6.13
CA ILE A 54 -19.19 -8.19 -5.12
C ILE A 54 -18.09 -7.81 -4.11
N TYR A 55 -16.97 -7.31 -4.62
CA TYR A 55 -15.83 -6.86 -3.82
C TYR A 55 -16.18 -5.69 -2.88
N ASP A 56 -16.94 -4.72 -3.38
CA ASP A 56 -17.43 -3.56 -2.62
C ASP A 56 -18.41 -3.97 -1.52
N ASN A 57 -19.25 -4.99 -1.78
CA ASN A 57 -20.12 -5.59 -0.77
C ASN A 57 -19.36 -6.34 0.34
N GLY A 58 -18.05 -6.56 0.17
CA GLY A 58 -17.19 -7.21 1.15
C GLY A 58 -17.14 -8.73 1.08
N ASP A 59 -17.73 -9.32 0.04
CA ASP A 59 -17.58 -10.75 -0.26
C ASP A 59 -16.27 -10.99 -1.03
N VAL A 60 -15.15 -10.91 -0.29
CA VAL A 60 -13.80 -10.91 -0.86
C VAL A 60 -13.41 -12.27 -1.44
N GLU A 61 -13.89 -13.37 -0.84
CA GLU A 61 -13.62 -14.73 -1.33
C GLU A 61 -14.29 -14.98 -2.70
N THR A 62 -15.55 -14.60 -2.84
CA THR A 62 -16.26 -14.73 -4.12
C THR A 62 -15.66 -13.80 -5.17
N ALA A 63 -15.27 -12.58 -4.78
CA ALA A 63 -14.60 -11.64 -5.68
C ALA A 63 -13.25 -12.20 -6.17
N LEU A 64 -12.44 -12.78 -5.28
CA LEU A 64 -11.15 -13.40 -5.61
C LEU A 64 -11.30 -14.45 -6.71
N ALA A 65 -12.17 -15.44 -6.51
CA ALA A 65 -12.35 -16.54 -7.48
C ALA A 65 -12.78 -16.02 -8.87
N ARG A 66 -13.61 -14.96 -8.90
CA ARG A 66 -14.03 -14.36 -10.17
C ARG A 66 -12.94 -13.51 -10.81
N PHE A 67 -12.12 -12.80 -10.02
CA PHE A 67 -10.97 -12.06 -10.54
C PHE A 67 -9.95 -13.01 -11.17
N GLU A 68 -9.63 -14.13 -10.54
CA GLU A 68 -8.71 -15.14 -11.09
C GLU A 68 -9.22 -15.71 -12.42
N THR A 69 -10.52 -16.03 -12.46
CA THR A 69 -11.18 -16.50 -13.69
C THR A 69 -11.08 -15.43 -14.78
N LEU A 70 -11.48 -14.20 -14.49
CA LEU A 70 -11.47 -13.12 -15.48
C LEU A 70 -10.04 -12.76 -15.93
N ALA A 71 -9.05 -12.80 -15.04
CA ALA A 71 -7.66 -12.51 -15.36
C ALA A 71 -7.07 -13.53 -16.35
N SER A 72 -7.54 -14.79 -16.30
CA SER A 72 -7.08 -15.87 -17.19
C SER A 72 -7.89 -15.99 -18.49
N THR A 73 -9.18 -15.65 -18.47
CA THR A 73 -10.08 -15.85 -19.63
C THR A 73 -10.37 -14.59 -20.43
N SER A 74 -10.09 -13.39 -19.90
CA SER A 74 -10.41 -12.12 -20.56
C SER A 74 -9.66 -11.97 -21.89
N ALA A 75 -10.39 -11.60 -22.94
CA ALA A 75 -9.81 -11.32 -24.25
C ALA A 75 -9.13 -9.95 -24.28
N SER A 76 -9.57 -9.02 -23.42
CA SER A 76 -8.90 -7.73 -23.24
C SER A 76 -7.68 -7.86 -22.31
N PRO A 77 -6.45 -7.57 -22.78
CA PRO A 77 -5.27 -7.59 -21.91
C PRO A 77 -5.34 -6.53 -20.81
N ARG A 78 -6.06 -5.43 -21.07
CA ARG A 78 -6.28 -4.36 -20.08
C ARG A 78 -7.21 -4.82 -18.96
N ILE A 79 -8.32 -5.48 -19.28
CA ILE A 79 -9.22 -6.03 -18.27
C ILE A 79 -8.56 -7.20 -17.52
N ALA A 80 -7.84 -8.08 -18.22
CA ALA A 80 -7.08 -9.15 -17.57
C ALA A 80 -6.10 -8.61 -16.52
N ARG A 81 -5.41 -7.50 -16.85
CA ARG A 81 -4.48 -6.83 -15.94
C ARG A 81 -5.20 -6.19 -14.75
N LYS A 82 -6.33 -5.51 -14.97
CA LYS A 82 -7.17 -4.97 -13.88
C LYS A 82 -7.72 -6.08 -12.97
N ALA A 83 -8.13 -7.20 -13.55
CA ALA A 83 -8.61 -8.36 -12.80
C ALA A 83 -7.48 -8.96 -11.94
N ARG A 84 -6.26 -9.06 -12.48
CA ARG A 84 -5.09 -9.49 -11.73
C ARG A 84 -4.73 -8.54 -10.58
N LEU A 85 -4.90 -7.23 -10.75
CA LEU A 85 -4.78 -6.27 -9.66
C LEU A 85 -5.82 -6.56 -8.56
N GLY A 86 -7.09 -6.78 -8.96
CA GLY A 86 -8.17 -7.13 -8.05
C GLY A 86 -7.91 -8.43 -7.27
N GLU A 87 -7.37 -9.46 -7.94
CA GLU A 87 -6.92 -10.72 -7.33
C GLU A 87 -5.90 -10.47 -6.22
N ILE A 88 -4.82 -9.73 -6.52
CA ILE A 88 -3.76 -9.43 -5.54
C ILE A 88 -4.34 -8.66 -4.34
N CYS A 89 -5.21 -7.67 -4.59
CA CYS A 89 -5.90 -6.93 -3.52
C CYS A 89 -6.73 -7.86 -2.63
N CYS A 90 -7.49 -8.80 -3.21
CA CYS A 90 -8.30 -9.75 -2.45
C CYS A 90 -7.41 -10.67 -1.60
N ARG A 91 -6.31 -11.18 -2.16
CA ARG A 91 -5.37 -12.04 -1.42
C ARG A 91 -4.70 -11.31 -0.27
N LEU A 92 -4.32 -10.04 -0.47
CA LEU A 92 -3.80 -9.19 0.61
C LEU A 92 -4.81 -8.97 1.74
N ILE A 93 -6.10 -8.85 1.41
CA ILE A 93 -7.16 -8.71 2.41
C ILE A 93 -7.40 -10.02 3.17
N LEU A 94 -7.29 -11.15 2.49
CA LEU A 94 -7.55 -12.49 3.05
C LEU A 94 -6.34 -13.11 3.77
N ALA A 95 -5.14 -12.53 3.64
CA ALA A 95 -3.95 -13.04 4.29
C ALA A 95 -4.08 -12.98 5.83
N GLU A 96 -4.16 -14.14 6.48
CA GLU A 96 -4.29 -14.24 7.94
C GLU A 96 -2.93 -14.26 8.63
N THR A 97 -1.91 -14.76 7.93
CA THR A 97 -0.56 -14.90 8.46
C THR A 97 0.42 -13.87 7.89
N PRO A 98 1.46 -13.48 8.66
CA PRO A 98 2.51 -12.59 8.13
C PRO A 98 3.25 -13.18 6.92
N ALA A 99 3.34 -14.51 6.83
CA ALA A 99 4.00 -15.20 5.73
C ALA A 99 3.19 -15.08 4.43
N GLU A 100 1.87 -15.32 4.48
CA GLU A 100 0.97 -15.12 3.35
C GLU A 100 0.98 -13.66 2.89
N TYR A 101 0.88 -12.72 3.83
CA TYR A 101 0.91 -11.30 3.51
C TYR A 101 2.21 -10.92 2.78
N THR A 102 3.36 -11.39 3.26
CA THR A 102 4.66 -11.13 2.62
C THR A 102 4.74 -11.72 1.21
N ALA A 103 4.19 -12.91 1.00
CA ALA A 103 4.13 -13.54 -0.31
C ALA A 103 3.28 -12.71 -1.29
N GLU A 104 2.12 -12.22 -0.86
CA GLU A 104 1.22 -11.43 -1.69
C GLU A 104 1.77 -10.02 -1.99
N ILE A 105 2.53 -9.42 -1.06
CA ILE A 105 3.30 -8.20 -1.36
C ILE A 105 4.34 -8.46 -2.46
N GLY A 106 4.94 -9.65 -2.49
CA GLY A 106 5.82 -10.07 -3.59
C GLY A 106 5.09 -10.10 -4.93
N HIS A 107 3.86 -10.63 -4.99
CA HIS A 107 3.04 -10.60 -6.20
C HIS A 107 2.68 -9.18 -6.62
N TRP A 108 2.37 -8.30 -5.67
CA TRP A 108 2.13 -6.88 -5.93
C TRP A 108 3.36 -6.20 -6.57
N GLN A 109 4.55 -6.40 -6.00
CA GLN A 109 5.78 -5.83 -6.54
C GLN A 109 6.06 -6.31 -7.96
N GLN A 110 5.95 -7.62 -8.21
CA GLN A 110 6.10 -8.20 -9.55
C GLN A 110 5.07 -7.63 -10.53
N PHE A 111 3.84 -7.41 -10.08
CA PHE A 111 2.80 -6.77 -10.88
C PHE A 111 3.19 -5.33 -11.24
N ILE A 112 3.63 -4.53 -10.27
CA ILE A 112 4.11 -3.15 -10.51
C ILE A 112 5.29 -3.11 -11.48
N ASP A 113 6.27 -4.00 -11.32
CA ASP A 113 7.44 -4.08 -12.19
C ASP A 113 7.05 -4.41 -13.64
N SER A 114 6.01 -5.24 -13.82
CA SER A 114 5.47 -5.58 -15.14
C SER A 114 4.69 -4.43 -15.82
N MET A 115 4.39 -3.35 -15.09
CA MET A 115 3.59 -2.22 -15.59
C MET A 115 4.41 -1.01 -16.04
N SER A 116 5.74 -1.12 -16.12
CA SER A 116 6.68 0.00 -16.34
C SER A 116 6.42 0.89 -17.57
N GLU A 117 5.53 0.50 -18.50
CA GLU A 117 5.18 1.28 -19.69
C GLU A 117 3.73 1.84 -19.70
N THR A 118 2.84 1.47 -18.76
CA THR A 118 1.41 1.84 -18.87
C THR A 118 0.80 2.20 -17.51
N ARG A 119 0.68 3.50 -17.22
CA ARG A 119 0.13 4.04 -15.96
C ARG A 119 -1.38 3.82 -15.78
N GLU A 120 -2.09 3.43 -16.84
CA GLU A 120 -3.55 3.28 -16.89
C GLU A 120 -4.09 2.03 -16.17
N ALA A 121 -3.20 1.22 -15.59
CA ALA A 121 -3.55 -0.07 -15.01
C ALA A 121 -3.86 -0.01 -13.50
N LEU A 122 -3.57 1.10 -12.81
CA LEU A 122 -3.95 1.29 -11.42
C LEU A 122 -5.39 1.82 -11.36
N ASP A 123 -6.33 0.94 -11.01
CA ASP A 123 -7.72 1.34 -10.79
C ASP A 123 -7.89 1.90 -9.37
N PRO A 124 -8.20 3.20 -9.19
CA PRO A 124 -8.32 3.80 -7.87
C PRO A 124 -9.34 3.08 -6.98
N VAL A 125 -10.42 2.55 -7.57
CA VAL A 125 -11.50 1.89 -6.81
C VAL A 125 -10.97 0.67 -6.06
N LEU A 126 -10.13 -0.15 -6.72
CA LEU A 126 -9.53 -1.34 -6.11
C LEU A 126 -8.56 -0.99 -4.98
N ILE A 127 -7.79 0.07 -5.17
CA ILE A 127 -6.77 0.52 -4.21
C ILE A 127 -7.43 1.19 -3.01
N ASP A 128 -8.42 2.04 -3.21
CA ASP A 128 -9.11 2.75 -2.14
C ASP A 128 -9.77 1.78 -1.16
N ALA A 129 -10.44 0.74 -1.67
CA ALA A 129 -11.04 -0.30 -0.86
C ALA A 129 -10.00 -1.13 -0.09
N LEU A 130 -8.84 -1.42 -0.71
CA LEU A 130 -7.72 -2.09 -0.03
C LEU A 130 -7.17 -1.22 1.11
N VAL A 131 -6.91 0.06 0.83
CA VAL A 131 -6.39 1.03 1.81
C VAL A 131 -7.35 1.17 2.98
N LEU A 132 -8.64 1.36 2.71
CA LEU A 132 -9.66 1.47 3.76
C LEU A 132 -9.71 0.23 4.65
N ARG A 133 -9.52 -0.98 4.09
CA ARG A 133 -9.53 -2.23 4.88
C ARG A 133 -8.22 -2.50 5.61
N MET A 134 -7.09 -2.04 5.08
CA MET A 134 -5.78 -2.16 5.71
C MET A 134 -5.53 -1.14 6.81
N ILE A 135 -6.21 0.02 6.79
CA ILE A 135 -6.12 0.98 7.89
C ILE A 135 -6.68 0.32 9.15
N PRO A 136 -5.88 0.22 10.23
CA PRO A 136 -6.35 -0.30 11.51
C PRO A 136 -7.65 0.39 11.94
N LYS A 137 -8.66 -0.39 12.36
CA LYS A 137 -10.01 0.12 12.69
C LYS A 137 -10.01 1.30 13.68
N HIS A 138 -9.00 1.40 14.53
CA HIS A 138 -8.83 2.51 15.48
C HIS A 138 -8.44 3.84 14.81
N LEU A 139 -7.83 3.81 13.62
CA LEU A 139 -7.51 5.00 12.81
C LEU A 139 -8.70 5.43 11.94
N LEU A 140 -9.55 4.50 11.49
CA LEU A 140 -10.76 4.82 10.72
C LEU A 140 -11.77 5.66 11.55
N GLN A 141 -11.86 5.42 12.86
CA GLN A 141 -12.71 6.22 13.76
C GLN A 141 -12.30 7.69 13.86
N ALA A 142 -11.02 8.02 13.62
CA ALA A 142 -10.54 9.41 13.61
C ALA A 142 -10.85 10.13 12.28
N LEU A 143 -11.03 9.38 11.18
CA LEU A 143 -11.30 9.93 9.85
C LEU A 143 -12.80 10.04 9.52
N MET A 144 -13.65 9.22 10.17
CA MET A 144 -15.10 9.34 10.08
C MET A 144 -15.64 10.38 11.08
N ILE A 145 -15.24 11.65 10.93
CA ILE A 145 -16.05 12.76 11.42
C ILE A 145 -17.17 12.95 10.38
N PRO A 146 -18.45 12.64 10.69
CA PRO A 146 -19.51 12.90 9.74
C PRO A 146 -19.58 14.40 9.45
N PRO A 147 -19.88 14.85 8.21
CA PRO A 147 -20.27 16.22 7.95
C PRO A 147 -21.62 16.46 8.65
N SER A 148 -21.56 16.76 9.94
CA SER A 148 -22.71 17.25 10.69
C SER A 148 -23.14 18.53 10.02
N LYS A 149 -24.38 18.50 9.53
CA LYS A 149 -25.08 19.57 8.84
C LYS A 149 -24.71 20.91 9.46
N ALA A 150 -24.17 21.80 8.63
CA ALA A 150 -23.98 23.20 8.96
C ALA A 150 -25.35 23.81 9.32
N SER A 151 -25.69 23.78 10.61
CA SER A 151 -26.66 24.68 11.19
C SER A 151 -25.87 25.92 11.61
N THR A 152 -26.20 27.02 10.96
CA THR A 152 -25.74 28.36 11.26
C THR A 152 -26.12 28.73 12.70
N THR A 153 -25.16 28.69 13.62
CA THR A 153 -25.18 29.55 14.81
C THR A 153 -23.76 29.90 15.25
N ALA A 154 -23.56 31.18 15.52
CA ALA A 154 -22.30 31.87 15.78
C ALA A 154 -21.49 31.29 16.98
N PRO A 155 -20.15 31.44 16.97
CA PRO A 155 -19.28 30.82 17.95
C PRO A 155 -19.36 31.55 19.30
N THR A 156 -19.71 30.81 20.35
CA THR A 156 -19.57 31.28 21.74
C THR A 156 -18.23 30.77 22.26
N SER A 157 -17.36 31.69 22.71
CA SER A 157 -15.92 31.50 22.96
C SER A 157 -15.54 30.61 24.16
N ALA A 158 -16.42 29.73 24.62
CA ALA A 158 -16.19 28.87 25.79
C ALA A 158 -15.84 27.42 25.42
N GLU A 159 -16.30 26.91 24.27
CA GLU A 159 -16.05 25.51 23.85
C GLU A 159 -14.61 25.29 23.35
N SER A 160 -13.97 26.32 22.80
CA SER A 160 -12.59 26.26 22.31
C SER A 160 -11.55 25.96 23.41
N CYS A 161 -11.83 26.32 24.67
CA CYS A 161 -10.86 26.13 25.75
C CYS A 161 -10.80 24.65 26.24
N MET A 162 -11.94 23.94 26.23
CA MET A 162 -12.01 22.53 26.60
C MET A 162 -11.38 21.61 25.55
N GLU A 163 -11.52 21.96 24.27
CA GLU A 163 -10.96 21.17 23.17
C GLU A 163 -9.43 21.26 23.12
N ILE A 164 -8.86 22.43 23.46
CA ILE A 164 -7.40 22.63 23.56
C ILE A 164 -6.80 21.79 24.71
N GLU A 165 -7.46 21.74 25.87
CA GLU A 165 -6.98 20.91 26.99
C GLU A 165 -7.09 19.41 26.70
N LYS A 166 -8.13 18.97 25.98
CA LYS A 166 -8.24 17.58 25.52
C LYS A 166 -7.11 17.21 24.56
N LEU A 167 -6.81 18.07 23.58
CA LEU A 167 -5.72 17.85 22.63
C LEU A 167 -4.35 17.81 23.31
N LYS A 168 -4.11 18.65 24.33
CA LYS A 168 -2.88 18.59 25.15
C LYS A 168 -2.75 17.28 25.90
N ALA A 169 -3.84 16.77 26.48
CA ALA A 169 -3.84 15.48 27.17
C ALA A 169 -3.54 14.32 26.20
N GLU A 170 -4.11 14.33 25.00
CA GLU A 170 -3.85 13.34 23.96
C GLU A 170 -2.39 13.39 23.47
N LEU A 171 -1.83 14.58 23.28
CA LEU A 171 -0.41 14.74 22.93
C LEU A 171 0.52 14.23 24.03
N ALA A 172 0.19 14.43 25.31
CA ALA A 172 0.97 13.89 26.42
C ALA A 172 0.94 12.35 26.44
N VAL A 173 -0.21 11.74 26.15
CA VAL A 173 -0.35 10.29 26.05
C VAL A 173 0.43 9.73 24.85
N LEU A 174 0.33 10.38 23.69
CA LEU A 174 1.08 9.99 22.49
C LEU A 174 2.59 10.09 22.71
N LYS A 175 3.05 11.18 23.34
CA LYS A 175 4.46 11.34 23.69
C LYS A 175 4.95 10.23 24.61
N LYS A 176 4.20 9.92 25.67
CA LYS A 176 4.52 8.81 26.58
C LYS A 176 4.58 7.46 25.86
N LYS A 177 3.65 7.19 24.93
CA LYS A 177 3.68 5.96 24.12
C LYS A 177 4.90 5.93 23.20
N SER A 178 5.26 7.05 22.58
CA SER A 178 6.46 7.11 21.73
C SER A 178 7.75 6.83 22.49
N GLU A 179 7.85 7.32 23.73
CA GLU A 179 8.97 7.02 24.64
C GLU A 179 8.99 5.53 25.03
N GLN A 180 7.83 4.93 25.31
CA GLN A 180 7.72 3.49 25.57
C GLN A 180 8.12 2.63 24.36
N THR A 181 7.74 3.03 23.15
CA THR A 181 8.14 2.33 21.93
C THR A 181 9.65 2.41 21.72
N ALA A 182 10.25 3.58 21.94
CA ALA A 182 11.71 3.74 21.84
C ALA A 182 12.46 2.89 22.88
N GLU A 183 11.91 2.77 24.09
CA GLU A 183 12.48 1.93 25.14
C GLU A 183 12.37 0.43 24.82
N LEU A 184 11.19 -0.03 24.36
CA LEU A 184 11.01 -1.42 23.93
C LEU A 184 11.92 -1.77 22.75
N GLN A 185 12.13 -0.84 21.82
CA GLN A 185 13.06 -1.04 20.70
C GLN A 185 14.50 -1.26 21.20
N ARG A 186 14.96 -0.48 22.18
CA ARG A 186 16.30 -0.69 22.78
C ARG A 186 16.42 -2.05 23.45
N GLN A 187 15.40 -2.46 24.21
CA GLN A 187 15.40 -3.78 24.85
C GLN A 187 15.44 -4.91 23.82
N LEU A 188 14.76 -4.73 22.69
CA LEU A 188 14.79 -5.70 21.59
C LEU A 188 16.18 -5.79 20.96
N ASP A 189 16.82 -4.64 20.71
CA ASP A 189 18.18 -4.57 20.16
C ASP A 189 19.20 -5.21 21.12
N ASP A 190 19.11 -4.95 22.42
CA ASP A 190 19.98 -5.54 23.45
C ASP A 190 19.83 -7.07 23.49
N VAL A 191 18.58 -7.57 23.48
CA VAL A 191 18.29 -9.02 23.47
C VAL A 191 18.78 -9.67 22.18
N MET A 192 18.71 -8.98 21.04
CA MET A 192 19.25 -9.48 19.76
C MET A 192 20.78 -9.63 19.81
N VAL A 193 21.48 -8.64 20.36
CA VAL A 193 22.95 -8.69 20.53
C VAL A 193 23.33 -9.84 21.47
N GLU A 194 22.61 -10.01 22.58
CA GLU A 194 22.87 -11.12 23.51
C GLU A 194 22.62 -12.48 22.83
N ASN A 195 21.54 -12.63 22.07
CA ASN A 195 21.24 -13.86 21.33
C ASN A 195 22.36 -14.20 20.33
N GLN A 196 22.88 -13.21 19.62
CA GLN A 196 23.98 -13.40 18.69
C GLN A 196 25.26 -13.84 19.44
N SER A 197 25.58 -13.20 20.57
CA SER A 197 26.71 -13.58 21.41
C SER A 197 26.57 -15.01 21.95
N LEU A 198 25.39 -15.40 22.42
CA LEU A 198 25.13 -16.76 22.90
C LEU A 198 25.28 -17.79 21.78
N LYS A 199 24.81 -17.48 20.56
CA LYS A 199 24.97 -18.34 19.39
C LYS A 199 26.44 -18.57 19.04
N GLU A 200 27.27 -17.53 19.12
CA GLU A 200 28.72 -17.64 18.92
C GLU A 200 29.39 -18.49 20.01
N LYS A 201 28.98 -18.32 21.28
CA LYS A 201 29.47 -19.16 22.40
C LYS A 201 29.09 -20.63 22.23
N ILE A 202 27.85 -20.93 21.81
CA ILE A 202 27.41 -22.30 21.52
C ILE A 202 28.27 -22.92 20.42
N LYS A 203 28.48 -22.20 19.31
CA LYS A 203 29.34 -22.67 18.21
C LYS A 203 30.78 -22.94 18.65
N ALA A 204 31.33 -22.10 19.54
CA ALA A 204 32.65 -22.32 20.10
C ALA A 204 32.70 -23.58 20.99
N LEU A 205 31.67 -23.82 21.81
CA LEU A 205 31.56 -25.02 22.65
C LEU A 205 31.41 -26.30 21.80
N GLU A 206 30.62 -26.26 20.73
CA GLU A 206 30.47 -27.37 19.78
C GLU A 206 31.81 -27.71 19.09
N ALA A 207 32.59 -26.69 18.71
CA ALA A 207 33.92 -26.89 18.13
C ALA A 207 34.91 -27.54 19.12
N ILE A 208 34.84 -27.17 20.40
CA ILE A 208 35.63 -27.80 21.47
C ILE A 208 35.21 -29.28 21.62
N ASP A 209 33.91 -29.57 21.69
CA ASP A 209 33.41 -30.94 21.82
C ASP A 209 33.85 -31.82 20.64
N GLN A 210 33.73 -31.33 19.40
CA GLN A 210 34.23 -32.04 18.22
C GLN A 210 35.73 -32.33 18.30
N ASN A 211 36.54 -31.40 18.82
CA ASN A 211 37.98 -31.59 18.98
C ASN A 211 38.29 -32.65 20.06
N ILE A 212 37.53 -32.65 21.16
CA ILE A 212 37.64 -33.68 22.22
C ILE A 212 37.29 -35.06 21.66
N GLN A 213 36.19 -35.19 20.91
CA GLN A 213 35.77 -36.45 20.31
C GLN A 213 36.83 -36.99 19.33
N LYS A 214 37.40 -36.14 18.46
CA LYS A 214 38.48 -36.52 17.55
C LYS A 214 39.72 -37.03 18.28
N LYS A 215 40.18 -36.30 19.30
CA LYS A 215 41.32 -36.74 20.12
C LYS A 215 41.05 -38.06 20.85
N LYS A 216 39.83 -38.25 21.35
CA LYS A 216 39.42 -39.51 22.00
C LYS A 216 39.49 -40.68 21.03
N THR A 217 39.04 -40.50 19.79
CA THR A 217 39.12 -41.52 18.74
C THR A 217 40.55 -41.81 18.30
N GLU A 218 41.41 -40.79 18.20
CA GLU A 218 42.83 -40.96 17.84
C GLU A 218 43.63 -41.70 18.92
N ILE A 219 43.36 -41.45 20.20
CA ILE A 219 44.05 -42.16 21.32
C ILE A 219 43.56 -43.60 21.45
N SER A 220 42.30 -43.87 21.13
CA SER A 220 41.69 -45.21 21.27
C SER A 220 42.00 -46.12 20.09
N ALA A 221 42.51 -45.58 18.98
CA ALA A 221 43.00 -46.33 17.82
C ALA A 221 44.52 -46.15 17.70
N PRO A 222 45.32 -46.86 18.53
CA PRO A 222 46.77 -46.82 18.38
C PRO A 222 47.12 -47.46 17.04
N SER A 223 47.81 -46.70 16.20
CA SER A 223 48.37 -47.12 14.92
C SER A 223 49.24 -48.37 15.08
N GLU A 224 48.80 -49.49 14.50
CA GLU A 224 49.67 -50.60 14.05
C GLU A 224 50.49 -50.18 12.84
#